data_AF-F9Q0C4-F1
#
_entry.id   AF-F9Q0C4-F1
#
_cell.length_a   1.000
_cell.length_b   1.000
_cell.length_c   1.000
_cell.angle_alpha   90.00
_cell.angle_beta   90.00
_cell.angle_gamma   90.00
#
_symmetry.space_group_name_H-M   'P 1'
#
loop_
_entity.id
_entity.type
_entity.pdbx_description
1 polymer ?
#
loop_
_entity_poly.entity_id
_entity_poly.type
_entity_poly.pdbx_seq_one_letter_code
_entity_poly.pdbx_strand_id
1 'polypeptide(L)'
;MLVPGLTDRDEDLIELGKFVKTLKNVDKFEILPYHTMGEFKWRELGIPYSLEGVKPPTADRVKNAKKLMDTESYQDYMKRVHG
;
A
#
# COMPACT_ATOMS: atom_id res chain seq x y z
N MET A 1 -1.16 2.46 -1.41
CA MET A 1 -0.44 2.93 -0.21
C MET A 1 -1.32 2.65 0.99
N LEU A 2 -0.78 2.09 2.08
CA LEU A 2 -1.52 1.64 3.26
C LEU A 2 -1.23 2.57 4.45
N VAL A 3 -2.15 3.48 4.72
CA VAL A 3 -2.07 4.48 5.79
C VAL A 3 -3.08 4.14 6.88
N PRO A 4 -2.65 3.87 8.12
CA PRO A 4 -3.54 3.59 9.23
C PRO A 4 -4.58 4.70 9.44
N GLY A 5 -5.86 4.31 9.51
CA GLY A 5 -7.00 5.21 9.70
C GLY A 5 -7.47 5.95 8.45
N LEU A 6 -6.80 5.80 7.30
CA LEU A 6 -7.16 6.48 6.06
C LEU A 6 -7.48 5.49 4.93
N THR A 7 -6.51 4.64 4.57
CA THR A 7 -6.60 3.73 3.41
C THR A 7 -6.49 2.27 3.79
N ASP A 8 -6.65 1.94 5.07
CA ASP A 8 -6.54 0.60 5.62
C ASP A 8 -7.87 0.07 6.16
N ARG A 9 -8.99 0.47 5.57
CA ARG A 9 -10.30 -0.15 5.85
C ARG A 9 -10.45 -1.44 5.06
N ASP A 10 -10.81 -2.53 5.73
CA ASP A 10 -10.82 -3.86 5.11
C ASP A 10 -11.85 -3.94 3.97
N GLU A 11 -12.98 -3.25 4.07
CA GLU A 11 -13.99 -3.16 3.00
C GLU A 11 -13.41 -2.53 1.73
N ASP A 12 -12.70 -1.41 1.88
CA ASP A 12 -12.06 -0.70 0.76
C ASP A 12 -10.99 -1.57 0.10
N LEU A 13 -10.21 -2.31 0.89
CA LEU A 13 -9.19 -3.23 0.39
C LEU A 13 -9.81 -4.40 -0.39
N ILE A 14 -10.90 -4.99 0.13
CA ILE A 14 -11.62 -6.07 -0.55
C ILE A 14 -12.17 -5.60 -1.90
N GLU A 15 -12.85 -4.45 -1.93
CA GLU A 15 -13.43 -3.92 -3.16
C GLU A 15 -12.36 -3.51 -4.18
N LEU A 16 -11.24 -2.92 -3.72
CA LEU A 16 -10.11 -2.64 -4.60
C LEU A 16 -9.50 -3.92 -5.18
N GLY A 17 -9.34 -4.97 -4.36
CA GLY A 17 -8.87 -6.28 -4.82
C GLY A 17 -9.79 -6.88 -5.90
N LYS A 18 -11.12 -6.83 -5.69
CA LYS A 18 -12.12 -7.27 -6.68
C LYS A 18 -12.03 -6.47 -7.98
N PHE A 19 -11.92 -5.16 -7.89
CA PHE A 19 -11.77 -4.29 -9.05
C PHE A 19 -10.51 -4.63 -9.86
N VAL A 20 -9.35 -4.77 -9.20
CA VAL A 20 -8.09 -5.08 -9.89
C VAL A 20 -8.16 -6.44 -10.59
N LYS A 21 -8.87 -7.44 -10.02
CA LYS A 21 -9.10 -8.74 -10.68
C LYS A 21 -9.85 -8.64 -12.02
N THR A 22 -10.58 -7.55 -12.27
CA THR A 22 -11.25 -7.31 -13.56
C THR A 22 -10.28 -6.85 -14.67
N LEU A 23 -9.09 -6.38 -14.28
CA LEU A 23 -8.07 -5.86 -15.20
C LEU A 23 -7.20 -7.01 -15.72
N LYS A 24 -7.03 -7.11 -17.04
CA LYS A 24 -6.27 -8.19 -17.69
C LYS A 24 -4.79 -7.87 -17.92
N ASN A 25 -4.36 -6.67 -17.56
CA ASN A 25 -3.06 -6.09 -17.91
C ASN A 25 -2.24 -5.69 -16.68
N VAL A 26 -2.58 -6.24 -15.51
CA VAL A 26 -1.85 -5.99 -14.26
C VAL A 26 -0.85 -7.12 -14.06
N ASP A 27 0.43 -6.80 -14.19
CA ASP A 27 1.51 -7.77 -14.03
C ASP A 27 2.02 -7.89 -12.59
N LYS A 28 1.81 -6.84 -11.78
CA LYS A 28 2.26 -6.73 -10.39
C LYS A 28 1.28 -5.88 -9.60
N PHE A 29 0.98 -6.30 -8.38
CA PHE A 29 0.18 -5.53 -7.45
C PHE A 29 0.86 -5.53 -6.08
N GLU A 30 1.10 -4.36 -5.49
CA GLU A 30 1.87 -4.24 -4.25
C GLU A 30 1.22 -3.34 -3.21
N ILE A 31 1.32 -3.77 -1.95
CA ILE A 31 1.04 -2.94 -0.79
C ILE A 31 2.31 -2.18 -0.43
N LEU A 32 2.24 -0.85 -0.48
CA LEU A 32 3.26 0.04 0.05
C LEU A 32 2.82 0.54 1.43
N PRO A 33 3.48 0.10 2.53
CA PRO A 33 3.20 0.59 3.88
C PRO A 33 3.57 2.08 4.02
N TYR A 34 2.74 2.83 4.75
CA TYR A 34 3.13 4.19 5.16
C TYR A 34 4.42 4.18 5.97
N HIS A 35 5.25 5.20 5.77
CA HIS A 35 6.46 5.44 6.54
C HIS A 35 6.59 6.93 6.88
N THR A 36 7.22 7.24 8.00
CA THR A 36 7.47 8.63 8.45
C THR A 36 8.73 9.25 7.82
N MET A 37 9.41 8.52 6.93
CA MET A 37 10.59 9.01 6.24
C MET A 37 10.21 10.23 5.38
N GLY A 38 10.79 11.40 5.72
CA GLY A 38 10.52 12.67 5.05
C GLY A 38 9.81 13.72 5.91
N GLU A 39 9.27 13.36 7.07
CA GLU A 39 8.66 14.31 8.02
C GLU A 39 9.60 15.46 8.40
N PHE A 40 10.91 15.18 8.50
CA PHE A 40 11.91 16.19 8.81
C PHE A 40 11.97 17.33 7.78
N LYS A 41 11.72 17.06 6.50
CA LYS A 41 11.72 18.08 5.44
C LYS A 41 10.58 19.08 5.63
N TRP A 42 9.43 18.62 6.11
CA TRP A 42 8.30 19.50 6.43
C TRP A 42 8.64 20.43 7.59
N ARG A 43 9.31 19.89 8.62
CA ARG A 43 9.82 20.69 9.75
C ARG A 43 10.84 21.73 9.31
N GLU A 44 11.77 21.37 8.43
CA GLU A 44 12.78 22.30 7.88
C GLU A 44 12.16 23.44 7.06
N LEU A 45 11.06 23.16 6.35
CA LEU A 45 10.33 24.16 5.56
C LEU A 45 9.34 24.99 6.40
N GLY A 46 9.17 24.68 7.69
CA GLY A 46 8.18 25.33 8.56
C GLY A 46 6.72 25.07 8.16
N ILE A 47 6.47 23.95 7.45
CA ILE A 47 5.13 23.59 6.94
C ILE A 47 4.52 22.51 7.85
N PRO A 48 3.27 22.68 8.34
CA PRO A 48 2.59 21.64 9.11
C PRO A 48 2.44 20.34 8.32
N TYR A 49 2.76 19.21 8.95
CA TYR A 49 2.63 17.89 8.32
C TYR A 49 1.31 17.22 8.68
N SER A 50 0.48 16.92 7.68
CA SER A 50 -0.90 16.45 7.90
C SER A 50 -1.02 15.03 8.49
N LEU A 51 0.04 14.23 8.45
CA LEU A 51 0.07 12.87 9.04
C LEU A 51 0.93 12.81 10.31
N GLU A 52 1.17 13.95 10.95
CA GLU A 52 1.91 14.01 12.21
C GLU A 52 1.28 13.07 13.25
N GLY A 53 2.11 12.24 13.88
CA GLY A 53 1.68 11.25 14.88
C GLY A 53 1.11 9.95 14.32
N VAL A 54 0.84 9.85 13.01
CA VAL A 54 0.46 8.58 12.39
C VAL A 54 1.67 7.65 12.39
N LYS A 55 1.49 6.43 12.91
CA LYS A 55 2.54 5.41 12.92
C LYS A 55 2.48 4.55 11.65
N PRO A 56 3.61 3.99 11.18
CA PRO A 56 3.59 2.95 10.15
C PRO A 56 2.67 1.79 10.53
N PRO A 57 1.98 1.14 9.57
CA PRO A 57 1.16 -0.03 9.86
C PRO A 57 2.04 -1.18 10.37
N THR A 58 1.47 -2.06 11.20
CA THR A 58 2.18 -3.24 11.70
C THR A 58 2.41 -4.25 10.57
N ALA A 59 3.38 -5.16 10.75
CA ALA A 59 3.63 -6.24 9.80
C ALA A 59 2.37 -7.10 9.57
N ASP A 60 1.60 -7.39 10.63
CA ASP A 60 0.34 -8.12 10.54
C ASP A 60 -0.72 -7.35 9.74
N ARG A 61 -0.80 -6.02 9.90
CA ARG A 61 -1.72 -5.19 9.12
C ARG A 61 -1.38 -5.20 7.64
N VAL A 62 -0.09 -5.15 7.30
CA VAL A 62 0.40 -5.26 5.91
C VAL A 62 0.07 -6.65 5.36
N LYS A 63 0.32 -7.72 6.13
CA LYS A 63 0.00 -9.10 5.75
C LYS A 63 -1.50 -9.29 5.52
N ASN A 64 -2.35 -8.74 6.38
CA ASN A 64 -3.81 -8.75 6.20
C ASN A 64 -4.21 -8.05 4.89
N ALA A 65 -3.67 -6.85 4.62
CA ALA A 65 -3.98 -6.12 3.40
C ALA A 65 -3.58 -6.90 2.12
N LYS A 66 -2.39 -7.51 2.12
CA LYS A 66 -1.94 -8.38 1.02
C LYS A 66 -2.90 -9.54 0.79
N LYS A 67 -3.39 -10.17 1.87
CA LYS A 67 -4.35 -11.27 1.80
C LYS A 67 -5.71 -10.84 1.25
N LEU A 68 -6.26 -9.74 1.74
CA LEU A 68 -7.58 -9.22 1.31
C LEU A 68 -7.58 -8.82 -0.16
N MET A 69 -6.47 -8.24 -0.63
CA MET A 69 -6.30 -7.78 -2.01
C MET A 69 -5.69 -8.82 -2.95
N ASP A 70 -5.31 -9.98 -2.41
CA ASP A 70 -4.70 -11.10 -3.16
C ASP A 70 -3.48 -10.66 -4.00
N THR A 71 -2.66 -9.75 -3.43
CA THR A 71 -1.60 -9.08 -4.20
C THR A 71 -0.52 -10.03 -4.69
N GLU A 72 -0.28 -11.13 -3.95
CA GLU A 72 0.77 -12.10 -4.27
C GLU A 72 0.43 -12.97 -5.49
N SER A 73 -0.82 -12.95 -5.97
CA SER A 73 -1.23 -13.64 -7.21
C SER A 73 -0.68 -12.98 -8.48
N TYR A 74 -0.20 -11.74 -8.41
CA TYR A 74 0.29 -10.97 -9.57
C TYR A 74 1.81 -11.10 -9.72
N GLN A 75 2.26 -12.15 -10.41
CA GLN A 75 3.69 -12.49 -10.59
C GLN A 75 4.18 -12.40 -12.05
N ASP A 76 3.33 -11.96 -12.99
CA ASP A 76 3.66 -11.93 -14.41
C ASP A 76 4.83 -11.00 -14.74
N TYR A 77 5.08 -9.99 -13.90
CA TYR A 77 6.25 -9.11 -14.04
C TYR A 77 7.58 -9.88 -14.02
N MET A 78 7.65 -11.05 -13.37
CA MET A 78 8.86 -11.87 -13.31
C MET A 78 9.29 -12.38 -14.69
N LYS A 79 8.35 -12.55 -15.63
CA LYS A 79 8.65 -12.92 -17.03
C LYS A 79 9.48 -11.86 -17.74
N ARG A 80 9.38 -10.58 -17.33
CA ARG A 80 10.13 -9.45 -17.90
C ARG A 80 11.49 -9.21 -17.25
N VAL A 81 11.66 -9.67 -16.00
CA VAL A 81 12.91 -9.49 -15.22
C VAL A 81 13.92 -10.60 -15.52
N HIS A 82 13.46 -11.78 -15.89
CA HIS A 82 14.30 -12.96 -16.17
C HIS A 82 14.43 -13.30 -17.66
N GLY A 83 13.89 -12.46 -18.54
CA GLY A 83 13.95 -12.60 -20.00
C GLY A 83 15.03 -11.73 -20.65
#